data_AF-A0A420N4Q2-F1
#
_entry.id   AF-A0A420N4Q2-F1
#
_cell.length_a   1.000
_cell.length_b   1.000
_cell.length_c   1.000
_cell.angle_alpha   90.00
_cell.angle_beta   90.00
_cell.angle_gamma   90.00
#
_symmetry.space_group_name_H-M   'P 1'
#
loop_
_entity.id
_entity.type
_entity.pdbx_description
1 polymer ?
#
loop_
_entity_poly.entity_id
_entity_poly.type
_entity_poly.pdbx_seq_one_letter_code
_entity_poly.pdbx_strand_id
1 'polypeptide(L)'
;MIVDGVHSEMAVYSSETFGPVVGIVQVSDEKEAIKPVNDSEYGLTASIWRKDLHRVVTLARELNVGAVHMNAPTVHDEATPPHGGTKSS
;
A
#
# COMPACT_ATOMS: atom_id res chain seq x y z
N MET A 1 2.50 -13.12 12.30
CA MET A 1 1.28 -13.84 11.91
C MET A 1 0.91 -13.41 10.50
N ILE A 2 0.66 -14.36 9.60
CA ILE A 2 0.24 -14.08 8.22
C ILE A 2 -1.22 -14.51 8.12
N VAL A 3 -2.07 -13.62 7.61
CA VAL A 3 -3.49 -13.88 7.36
C VAL A 3 -3.71 -13.81 5.86
N ASP A 4 -4.07 -14.94 5.25
CA ASP A 4 -4.40 -15.04 3.83
C ASP A 4 -5.91 -14.94 3.60
N GLY A 5 -6.32 -14.58 2.39
CA GLY A 5 -7.73 -14.45 2.01
C GLY A 5 -8.46 -13.28 2.70
N VAL A 6 -7.74 -12.20 3.01
CA VAL A 6 -8.33 -11.02 3.65
C VAL A 6 -9.30 -10.33 2.70
N HIS A 7 -10.48 -9.97 3.20
CA HIS A 7 -11.49 -9.19 2.48
C HIS A 7 -12.02 -8.03 3.34
N SER A 8 -12.76 -7.11 2.72
CA SER A 8 -13.14 -5.81 3.28
C SER A 8 -14.00 -5.85 4.55
N GLU A 9 -14.65 -6.98 4.84
CA GLU A 9 -15.47 -7.16 6.04
C GLU A 9 -14.64 -7.60 7.27
N MET A 10 -13.38 -7.99 7.07
CA MET A 10 -12.50 -8.40 8.16
C MET A 10 -11.87 -7.19 8.84
N ALA A 11 -11.78 -7.19 10.18
CA ALA A 11 -11.12 -6.10 10.91
C ALA A 11 -9.65 -5.90 10.52
N VAL A 12 -8.93 -6.98 10.17
CA VAL A 12 -7.52 -6.92 9.72
C VAL A 12 -7.33 -6.17 8.40
N TYR A 13 -8.40 -5.95 7.62
CA TYR A 13 -8.36 -5.19 6.38
C TYR A 13 -8.28 -3.68 6.62
N SER A 14 -9.03 -3.16 7.61
CA SER A 14 -9.17 -1.73 7.84
C SER A 14 -8.41 -1.21 9.06
N SER A 15 -8.11 -2.07 10.03
CA SER A 15 -7.51 -1.66 11.31
C SER A 15 -5.99 -1.77 11.28
N GLU A 16 -5.32 -0.70 11.67
CA GLU A 16 -3.88 -0.72 11.90
C GLU A 16 -3.56 -1.46 13.21
N THR A 17 -2.93 -2.63 13.08
CA THR A 17 -2.76 -3.54 14.23
C THR A 17 -1.58 -3.18 15.14
N PHE A 18 -0.60 -2.40 14.65
CA PHE A 18 0.70 -2.11 15.32
C PHE A 18 1.45 -3.35 15.85
N GLY A 19 1.05 -4.54 15.43
CA GLY A 19 1.62 -5.82 15.83
C GLY A 19 2.25 -6.53 14.64
N PRO A 20 2.93 -7.67 14.86
CA PRO A 20 3.57 -8.43 13.80
C PRO A 20 2.54 -9.24 12.98
N VAL A 21 1.59 -8.54 12.34
CA VAL A 21 0.48 -9.10 11.55
C VAL A 21 0.58 -8.58 10.12
N VAL A 22 0.51 -9.48 9.15
CA VAL A 22 0.45 -9.16 7.72
C VAL A 22 -0.82 -9.77 7.14
N GLY A 23 -1.68 -8.95 6.54
CA GLY A 23 -2.85 -9.37 5.79
C GLY A 23 -2.54 -9.45 4.29
N ILE A 24 -3.02 -10.49 3.62
CA ILE A 24 -2.87 -10.68 2.18
C ILE A 24 -4.26 -10.57 1.54
N VAL A 25 -4.43 -9.55 0.70
CA VAL A 25 -5.60 -9.36 -0.16
C VAL A 25 -5.22 -9.81 -1.56
N GLN A 26 -5.90 -10.83 -2.08
CA GLN A 26 -5.68 -11.30 -3.45
C GLN A 26 -6.49 -10.46 -4.43
N VAL A 27 -5.86 -10.08 -5.54
CA VAL A 27 -6.48 -9.34 -6.63
C VAL A 27 -6.18 -10.02 -7.95
N SER A 28 -7.11 -9.92 -8.89
CA SER A 28 -7.01 -10.59 -10.19
C SER A 28 -5.95 -9.95 -11.10
N ASP A 29 -5.76 -8.64 -10.97
CA ASP A 29 -4.80 -7.88 -11.77
C ASP A 29 -4.34 -6.57 -11.08
N GLU A 30 -3.44 -5.86 -11.76
CA GLU A 30 -2.83 -4.61 -11.28
C GLU A 30 -3.83 -3.46 -11.07
N LYS A 31 -4.92 -3.41 -11.85
CA LYS A 31 -5.93 -2.34 -11.76
C LYS A 31 -6.87 -2.61 -10.59
N GLU A 32 -7.24 -3.88 -10.40
CA GLU A 32 -8.02 -4.30 -9.24
C GLU A 32 -7.26 -4.06 -7.92
N ALA A 33 -5.92 -3.97 -7.94
CA ALA A 33 -5.11 -3.61 -6.79
C ALA A 33 -5.30 -2.16 -6.30
N ILE A 34 -5.75 -1.26 -7.18
CA ILE A 34 -5.89 0.17 -6.85
C ILE A 34 -7.04 0.38 -5.85
N LYS A 35 -8.15 -0.33 -6.05
CA LYS A 35 -9.33 -0.21 -5.21
C LYS A 35 -9.05 -0.49 -3.73
N PRO A 36 -8.51 -1.65 -3.32
CA PRO A 36 -8.27 -1.93 -1.89
C PRO A 36 -7.24 -0.99 -1.26
N VAL A 37 -6.22 -0.55 -2.01
CA VAL A 37 -5.24 0.42 -1.50
C VAL A 37 -5.90 1.78 -1.26
N ASN A 38 -6.72 2.25 -2.21
CA ASN A 38 -7.38 3.55 -2.09
C ASN A 38 -8.56 3.55 -1.11
N ASP A 39 -9.17 2.41 -0.86
CA ASP A 39 -10.28 2.20 0.09
C ASP A 39 -9.81 2.26 1.55
N SER A 40 -8.52 2.06 1.83
CA SER A 40 -7.97 2.23 3.17
C SER A 40 -8.19 3.66 3.68
N GLU A 41 -8.53 3.82 4.96
CA GLU A 41 -8.62 5.14 5.61
C GLU A 41 -7.23 5.81 5.72
N TYR A 42 -6.18 5.00 5.68
CA TYR A 42 -4.80 5.42 5.79
C TYR A 42 -4.12 5.47 4.41
N GLY A 43 -3.10 6.30 4.28
CA GLY A 43 -2.39 6.55 3.03
C GLY A 43 -0.94 7.01 3.26
N LEU A 44 -0.24 6.43 4.24
CA LEU A 44 1.12 6.85 4.59
C LEU A 44 2.12 6.56 3.45
N THR A 45 2.45 5.29 3.26
CA THR A 45 3.33 4.83 2.18
C THR A 45 2.78 3.59 1.50
N ALA A 46 3.14 3.39 0.23
CA ALA A 46 2.91 2.14 -0.51
C ALA A 46 4.21 1.65 -1.14
N SER A 47 4.26 0.37 -1.48
CA SER A 47 5.38 -0.22 -2.20
C SER A 47 4.87 -1.07 -3.36
N ILE A 48 5.45 -0.86 -4.55
CA ILE A 48 5.12 -1.61 -5.76
C ILE A 48 6.34 -2.39 -6.21
N TRP A 49 6.18 -3.71 -6.32
CA TRP A 49 7.22 -4.64 -6.75
C TRP A 49 6.93 -5.11 -8.17
N ARG A 50 7.69 -4.61 -9.14
CA ARG A 50 7.53 -4.98 -10.55
C ARG A 50 8.82 -4.72 -11.34
N LYS A 51 9.00 -5.50 -12.40
CA LYS A 51 10.10 -5.32 -13.37
C LYS A 51 9.94 -4.10 -14.28
N ASP A 52 8.72 -3.82 -14.72
CA ASP A 52 8.43 -2.70 -15.63
C ASP A 52 8.19 -1.41 -14.85
N LEU A 53 9.19 -0.54 -14.82
CA LEU A 53 9.13 0.72 -14.08
C LEU A 53 8.15 1.74 -14.68
N HIS A 54 7.90 1.71 -15.99
CA HIS A 54 6.89 2.61 -16.58
C HIS A 54 5.51 2.30 -16.02
N ARG A 55 5.20 1.00 -15.91
CA ARG A 55 3.96 0.56 -15.30
C ARG A 55 3.88 0.90 -13.81
N VAL A 56 4.99 0.80 -13.08
CA VAL A 56 5.02 1.21 -11.67
C VAL A 56 4.67 2.69 -11.52
N VAL A 57 5.24 3.56 -12.34
CA VAL A 57 4.94 5.00 -12.32
C VAL A 57 3.48 5.29 -12.67
N THR A 58 2.91 4.58 -13.65
CA THR A 58 1.48 4.70 -13.98
C THR A 58 0.60 4.32 -12.81
N LEU A 59 0.84 3.16 -12.19
CA LEU A 59 0.07 2.69 -11.03
C LEU A 59 0.22 3.61 -9.83
N ALA A 60 1.44 4.06 -9.53
CA ALA A 60 1.72 4.94 -8.41
C ALA A 60 0.93 6.26 -8.47
N ARG A 61 0.66 6.78 -9.67
CA ARG A 61 -0.15 8.01 -9.87
C ARG A 61 -1.64 7.82 -9.60
N GLU A 62 -2.11 6.58 -9.58
CA GLU A 62 -3.51 6.24 -9.30
C GLU A 62 -3.73 5.93 -7.80
N LEU A 63 -2.66 5.83 -7.01
CA LEU A 63 -2.73 5.57 -5.57
C LEU A 63 -2.87 6.86 -4.76
N ASN A 64 -3.79 6.85 -3.80
CA ASN A 64 -4.01 7.94 -2.85
C ASN A 64 -3.12 7.75 -1.61
N VAL A 65 -1.80 7.86 -1.78
CA VAL A 65 -0.80 7.69 -0.72
C VAL A 65 0.25 8.80 -0.77
N GLY A 66 0.91 9.07 0.36
CA GLY A 66 1.92 10.13 0.47
C GLY A 66 3.22 9.82 -0.26
N ALA A 67 3.71 8.58 -0.15
CA ALA A 67 4.89 8.12 -0.85
C ALA A 67 4.71 6.72 -1.45
N VAL A 68 5.38 6.47 -2.59
CA VAL A 68 5.43 5.16 -3.24
C VAL A 68 6.88 4.74 -3.43
N HIS A 69 7.24 3.59 -2.86
CA HIS A 69 8.54 2.98 -3.04
C HIS A 69 8.49 1.95 -4.18
N MET A 70 9.47 1.99 -5.07
CA MET A 70 9.55 1.08 -6.22
C MET A 70 10.62 0.02 -5.96
N ASN A 71 10.22 -1.26 -5.87
CA ASN A 71 11.11 -2.38 -5.56
C ASN A 71 11.94 -2.17 -4.27
N ALA A 72 11.35 -1.49 -3.29
CA ALA A 72 11.96 -1.18 -2.00
C ALA A 72 10.89 -1.24 -0.90
N PRO A 73 11.26 -1.59 0.35
CA PRO A 73 10.31 -1.65 1.46
C PRO A 73 9.75 -0.26 1.80
N THR A 74 8.58 -0.24 2.44
CA THR A 74 7.82 0.97 2.83
C THR A 74 8.48 1.82 3.93
N VAL A 75 9.59 1.37 4.50
CA VAL A 75 10.38 2.06 5.54
C VAL A 75 11.64 2.72 4.94
N HIS A 76 11.80 2.69 3.62
CA HIS A 76 12.97 3.24 2.95
C HIS A 76 12.85 4.77 2.78
N ASP A 77 12.80 5.48 3.91
CA ASP A 77 12.69 6.92 4.00
C ASP A 77 14.07 7.59 3.98
N GLU A 78 14.20 8.70 3.26
CA GLU A 78 15.42 9.50 3.19
C GLU A 78 15.21 10.83 3.91
N ALA A 79 16.20 11.32 4.67
CA ALA A 79 16.05 12.52 5.50
C ALA A 79 15.69 13.82 4.74
N THR A 80 15.94 13.86 3.43
CA THR A 80 15.83 15.03 2.56
C THR A 80 14.44 15.27 1.94
N PRO A 81 13.71 14.28 1.41
CA PRO A 81 12.34 14.49 0.96
C PRO A 81 11.39 14.85 2.11
N PRO A 82 10.32 15.62 1.83
CA PRO A 82 9.26 15.86 2.81
C PRO A 82 8.56 14.53 3.15
N HIS A 83 8.43 14.25 4.44
CA HIS A 83 7.72 13.07 4.93
C HIS A 83 6.29 13.48 5.27
N GLY A 84 5.31 12.72 4.78
CA GLY A 84 3.90 12.94 5.06
C GLY A 84 3.02 11.96 4.31
N GLY A 85 2.02 11.43 5.00
CA GLY A 85 0.96 10.61 4.39
C GLY A 85 -0.14 11.46 3.76
N THR A 86 -1.12 10.78 3.20
CA THR A 86 -2.42 11.35 2.83
C THR A 86 -3.51 10.80 3.76
N LYS A 87 -4.72 11.36 3.67
CA LYS A 87 -5.91 10.91 4.43
C LYS A 87 -5.71 11.07 5.95
N SER A 88 -6.05 10.05 6.74
CA SER A 88 -5.92 10.04 8.20
C SER A 88 -4.54 9.57 8.70
N SER A 89 -3.50 9.62 7.85
CA SER A 89 -2.12 9.20 8.17
C SER A 89 -1.20 10.31 8.65
#